data_AF-V2Z5B7-F1
#
_entry.id   AF-V2Z5B7-F1
#
_cell.length_a   1.000
_cell.length_b   1.000
_cell.length_c   1.000
_cell.angle_alpha   90.00
_cell.angle_beta   90.00
_cell.angle_gamma   90.00
#
_symmetry.space_group_name_H-M   'P 1'
#
loop_
_entity.id
_entity.type
_entity.pdbx_description
1 polymer ?
#
loop_
_entity_poly.entity_id
_entity_poly.type
_entity_poly.pdbx_seq_one_letter_code
_entity_poly.pdbx_strand_id
1 'polypeptide(L)'
;MRLKMYLNLENVNYDNSIKDLRYFKNYNSRELAPLYLSAYHGSVDDEGETLQDWEEIIEDIKADKFGERIDDASFIICKNGELTSGIIIGLEDDYPYIISLVTLPSCQRQGLATKLTLLASKVLKEKYKKLVLYVNENNKNAITLYTKLRFISEQLGDKLNL
;
A
#
# COMPACT_ATOMS: atom_id res chain seq x y z
N MET A 1 8.89 -8.60 14.34
CA MET A 1 9.85 -8.37 13.24
C MET A 1 9.09 -8.03 11.96
N ARG A 2 9.69 -7.26 11.03
CA ARG A 2 9.13 -6.98 9.70
C ARG A 2 9.75 -7.92 8.66
N LEU A 3 8.93 -8.49 7.79
CA LEU A 3 9.34 -9.32 6.65
C LEU A 3 9.39 -8.45 5.40
N LYS A 4 10.54 -8.41 4.73
CA LYS A 4 10.69 -7.78 3.41
C LYS A 4 10.22 -8.73 2.32
N MET A 5 9.39 -8.23 1.40
CA MET A 5 8.89 -9.00 0.26
C MET A 5 9.01 -8.23 -1.05
N TYR A 6 9.13 -8.96 -2.15
CA TYR A 6 9.36 -8.43 -3.50
C TYR A 6 8.36 -8.99 -4.51
N LEU A 7 7.81 -8.12 -5.35
CA LEU A 7 7.06 -8.51 -6.54
C LEU A 7 7.87 -8.18 -7.79
N ASN A 8 8.08 -9.17 -8.67
CA ASN A 8 8.59 -8.92 -10.01
C ASN A 8 7.46 -8.35 -10.90
N LEU A 9 7.65 -7.15 -11.42
CA LEU A 9 6.65 -6.40 -12.18
C LEU A 9 6.49 -6.87 -13.64
N GLU A 10 7.43 -7.65 -14.18
CA GLU A 10 7.38 -8.15 -15.56
C GLU A 10 6.31 -9.24 -15.77
N ASN A 11 5.92 -9.95 -14.70
CA ASN A 11 5.07 -11.14 -14.75
C ASN A 11 3.66 -10.94 -14.16
N VAL A 12 3.20 -9.69 -14.01
CA VAL A 12 1.92 -9.38 -13.36
C VAL A 12 0.80 -9.22 -14.39
N ASN A 13 -0.36 -9.83 -14.13
CA ASN A 13 -1.58 -9.60 -14.91
C ASN A 13 -2.40 -8.45 -14.30
N TYR A 14 -2.82 -7.50 -15.12
CA TYR A 14 -3.36 -6.21 -14.67
C TYR A 14 -4.87 -6.11 -14.89
N ASP A 15 -5.60 -5.65 -13.88
CA ASP A 15 -7.03 -5.32 -13.97
C ASP A 15 -7.21 -3.81 -14.18
N ASN A 16 -8.07 -3.42 -15.13
CA ASN A 16 -8.33 -2.04 -15.50
C ASN A 16 -9.67 -1.50 -14.97
N SER A 17 -10.41 -2.27 -14.15
CA SER A 17 -11.79 -1.94 -13.79
C SER A 17 -11.94 -1.35 -12.38
N ILE A 18 -11.61 -0.06 -12.22
CA ILE A 18 -11.98 0.72 -11.03
C ILE A 18 -12.57 2.07 -11.45
N LYS A 19 -13.90 2.25 -11.28
CA LYS A 19 -14.61 3.50 -11.61
C LYS A 19 -14.42 4.60 -10.55
N ASP A 20 -14.01 4.20 -9.36
CA ASP A 20 -14.00 5.00 -8.13
C ASP A 20 -12.58 5.37 -7.66
N LEU A 21 -11.63 5.38 -8.59
CA LEU A 21 -10.23 5.64 -8.31
C LEU A 21 -9.93 7.14 -8.31
N ARG A 22 -9.12 7.59 -7.37
CA ARG A 22 -8.56 8.94 -7.27
C ARG A 22 -7.08 8.85 -6.91
N TYR A 23 -6.32 9.91 -7.19
CA TYR A 23 -4.92 9.99 -6.74
C TYR A 23 -4.84 10.39 -5.26
N PHE A 24 -3.89 9.82 -4.53
CA PHE A 24 -3.62 10.17 -3.13
C PHE A 24 -3.38 11.67 -2.95
N LYS A 25 -2.59 12.29 -3.84
CA LYS A 25 -2.23 13.72 -3.79
C LYS A 25 -3.42 14.68 -3.78
N ASN A 26 -4.60 14.22 -4.20
CA ASN A 26 -5.80 15.06 -4.29
C ASN A 26 -6.50 15.29 -2.95
N TYR A 27 -6.07 14.62 -1.88
CA TYR A 27 -6.65 14.75 -0.55
C TYR A 27 -5.65 15.37 0.42
N ASN A 28 -6.12 16.14 1.40
CA ASN A 28 -5.29 16.63 2.50
C ASN A 28 -5.25 15.64 3.68
N SER A 29 -4.38 15.89 4.66
CA SER A 29 -4.22 15.06 5.86
C SER A 29 -5.52 14.84 6.62
N ARG A 30 -6.31 15.90 6.86
CA ARG A 30 -7.60 15.82 7.56
C ARG A 30 -8.61 14.93 6.85
N GLU A 31 -8.65 14.94 5.51
CA GLU A 31 -9.53 14.07 4.73
C GLU A 31 -9.11 12.60 4.81
N LEU A 32 -7.81 12.33 4.93
CA LEU A 32 -7.24 10.99 4.90
C LEU A 32 -7.15 10.34 6.29
N ALA A 33 -6.90 11.11 7.33
CA ALA A 33 -6.65 10.61 8.69
C ALA A 33 -7.75 9.67 9.22
N PRO A 34 -9.07 9.91 8.99
CA PRO A 34 -10.11 8.99 9.43
C PRO A 34 -10.00 7.58 8.81
N LEU A 35 -9.59 7.49 7.54
CA LEU A 35 -9.38 6.20 6.86
C LEU A 35 -8.22 5.45 7.52
N TYR A 36 -7.12 6.13 7.80
CA TYR A 36 -5.93 5.51 8.41
C TYR A 36 -6.20 5.08 9.84
N LEU A 37 -6.74 5.97 10.67
CA LEU A 37 -7.13 5.65 12.04
C LEU A 37 -8.03 4.40 12.07
N SER A 38 -9.07 4.37 11.23
CA SER A 38 -10.02 3.26 11.19
C SER A 38 -9.39 1.95 10.67
N ALA A 39 -8.43 2.03 9.74
CA ALA A 39 -7.80 0.85 9.15
C ALA A 39 -6.73 0.23 10.06
N TYR A 40 -6.00 1.06 10.82
CA TYR A 40 -4.96 0.60 11.74
C TYR A 40 -5.51 0.20 13.11
N HIS A 41 -6.60 0.81 13.58
CA HIS A 41 -7.16 0.51 14.90
C HIS A 41 -7.51 -0.97 15.07
N GLY A 42 -7.02 -1.58 16.15
CA GLY A 42 -7.14 -3.00 16.48
C GLY A 42 -6.33 -3.93 15.58
N SER A 43 -5.50 -3.41 14.69
CA SER A 43 -4.59 -4.21 13.86
C SER A 43 -3.32 -4.59 14.62
N VAL A 44 -2.49 -5.44 14.01
CA VAL A 44 -1.17 -5.79 14.58
C VAL A 44 -0.16 -4.65 14.53
N ASP A 45 -0.49 -3.58 13.81
CA ASP A 45 0.30 -2.36 13.64
C ASP A 45 -0.41 -1.16 14.29
N ASP A 46 -1.39 -1.39 15.19
CA ASP A 46 -2.00 -0.34 16.02
C ASP A 46 -1.03 0.03 17.15
N GLU A 47 -0.54 1.27 17.15
CA GLU A 47 0.32 1.81 18.23
C GLU A 47 -0.46 2.79 19.12
N GLY A 48 -1.78 2.91 18.94
CA GLY A 48 -2.65 3.79 19.71
C GLY A 48 -2.68 5.23 19.19
N GLU A 49 -2.33 5.44 17.92
CA GLU A 49 -2.35 6.75 17.28
C GLU A 49 -3.74 7.39 17.31
N THR A 50 -3.78 8.68 17.61
CA THR A 50 -5.00 9.49 17.55
C THR A 50 -5.26 9.98 16.13
N LEU A 51 -6.42 10.62 15.91
CA LEU A 51 -6.72 11.27 14.64
C LEU A 51 -5.68 12.34 14.29
N GLN A 52 -5.21 13.10 15.28
CA GLN A 52 -4.20 14.13 15.08
C GLN A 52 -2.85 13.52 14.69
N ASP A 53 -2.44 12.43 15.35
CA ASP A 53 -1.20 11.73 15.00
C ASP A 53 -1.23 11.26 13.54
N TRP A 54 -2.37 10.73 13.09
CA TRP A 54 -2.54 10.36 11.67
C TRP A 54 -2.51 11.56 10.73
N GLU A 55 -3.09 12.71 11.10
CA GLU A 55 -2.94 13.94 10.29
C GLU A 55 -1.45 14.30 10.12
N GLU A 56 -0.67 14.24 11.20
CA GLU A 56 0.77 14.53 11.19
C GLU A 56 1.58 13.50 10.37
N ILE A 57 1.31 12.20 10.54
CA ILE A 57 1.94 11.13 9.75
C ILE A 57 1.65 11.31 8.25
N ILE A 58 0.43 11.71 7.89
CA ILE A 58 0.06 11.93 6.49
C ILE A 58 0.75 13.17 5.92
N GLU A 59 0.94 14.23 6.71
CA GLU A 59 1.77 15.37 6.30
C GLU A 59 3.24 14.95 6.11
N ASP A 60 3.76 14.07 6.95
CA ASP A 60 5.11 13.51 6.79
C ASP A 60 5.26 12.67 5.51
N ILE A 61 4.23 11.87 5.17
CA ILE A 61 4.14 11.17 3.88
C ILE A 61 4.06 12.17 2.70
N LYS A 62 3.31 13.25 2.86
CA LYS A 62 3.19 14.30 1.83
C LYS A 62 4.48 15.07 1.61
N ALA A 63 5.27 15.21 2.66
CA ALA A 63 6.59 15.83 2.67
C ALA A 63 7.73 14.87 2.33
N ASP A 64 7.42 13.66 1.82
CA ASP A 64 8.40 12.67 1.37
C ASP A 64 9.39 12.20 2.46
N LYS A 65 9.02 12.30 3.74
CA LYS A 65 9.88 11.84 4.86
C LYS A 65 10.06 10.31 4.89
N PHE A 66 9.20 9.59 4.17
CA PHE A 66 9.28 8.15 3.95
C PHE A 66 9.80 7.84 2.52
N GLY A 67 10.65 8.70 1.97
CA GLY A 67 11.13 8.57 0.58
C GLY A 67 10.23 9.31 -0.42
N GLU A 68 10.79 9.60 -1.60
CA GLU A 68 10.11 10.36 -2.65
C GLU A 68 8.84 9.63 -3.11
N ARG A 69 7.68 10.26 -2.95
CA ARG A 69 6.40 9.66 -3.30
C ARG A 69 6.20 9.58 -4.81
N ILE A 70 5.80 8.41 -5.30
CA ILE A 70 5.39 8.21 -6.69
C ILE A 70 3.88 8.47 -6.80
N ASP A 71 3.51 9.71 -7.02
CA ASP A 71 2.11 10.15 -7.07
C ASP A 71 1.29 9.41 -8.12
N ASP A 72 1.86 9.10 -9.29
CA ASP A 72 1.16 8.43 -10.38
C ASP A 72 0.84 6.95 -10.05
N ALA A 73 1.50 6.37 -9.04
CA ALA A 73 1.26 5.01 -8.55
C ALA A 73 0.57 4.98 -7.17
N SER A 74 0.19 6.15 -6.63
CA SER A 74 -0.43 6.29 -5.30
C SER A 74 -1.91 6.66 -5.43
N PHE A 75 -2.78 5.81 -4.90
CA PHE A 75 -4.20 5.85 -5.21
C PHE A 75 -5.10 5.71 -3.99
N ILE A 76 -6.31 6.24 -4.10
CA ILE A 76 -7.42 6.10 -3.15
C ILE A 76 -8.64 5.58 -3.90
N ILE A 77 -9.39 4.65 -3.30
CA ILE A 77 -10.72 4.22 -3.76
C ILE A 77 -11.77 4.95 -2.92
N CYS A 78 -12.63 5.72 -3.59
CA CYS A 78 -13.72 6.48 -2.97
C CYS A 78 -15.08 5.94 -3.40
N LYS A 79 -15.79 5.22 -2.52
CA LYS A 79 -17.13 4.66 -2.82
C LYS A 79 -18.20 5.54 -2.20
N ASN A 80 -19.19 5.96 -2.98
CA ASN A 80 -20.31 6.78 -2.49
C ASN A 80 -19.89 8.04 -1.73
N GLY A 81 -18.75 8.65 -2.09
CA GLY A 81 -18.21 9.83 -1.42
C GLY A 81 -17.33 9.55 -0.18
N GLU A 82 -17.18 8.28 0.22
CA GLU A 82 -16.35 7.87 1.36
C GLU A 82 -15.01 7.27 0.90
N LEU A 83 -13.91 7.65 1.55
CA LEU A 83 -12.59 7.06 1.31
C LEU A 83 -12.52 5.67 1.93
N THR A 84 -12.38 4.63 1.10
CA THR A 84 -12.52 3.23 1.54
C THR A 84 -11.21 2.45 1.60
N SER A 85 -10.25 2.78 0.75
CA SER A 85 -8.97 2.08 0.65
C SER A 85 -7.94 2.96 -0.02
N GLY A 86 -6.67 2.80 0.35
CA GLY A 86 -5.57 3.59 -0.18
C GLY A 86 -4.29 2.81 -0.29
N ILE A 87 -3.47 3.16 -1.29
CA ILE A 87 -2.11 2.68 -1.46
C ILE A 87 -1.19 3.88 -1.70
N ILE A 88 -0.06 3.91 -1.00
CA ILE A 88 0.96 4.94 -1.19
C ILE A 88 2.27 4.25 -1.56
N ILE A 89 2.88 4.74 -2.63
CA ILE A 89 4.16 4.26 -3.13
C ILE A 89 5.21 5.34 -2.93
N GLY A 90 6.34 4.96 -2.31
CA GLY A 90 7.55 5.78 -2.21
C GLY A 90 8.72 5.14 -2.94
N LEU A 91 9.84 5.85 -2.99
CA LEU A 91 11.14 5.34 -3.43
C LEU A 91 12.08 5.14 -2.23
N GLU A 92 12.66 3.95 -2.15
CA GLU A 92 13.73 3.60 -1.20
C GLU A 92 14.86 2.94 -2.01
N ASP A 93 16.07 3.51 -1.96
CA ASP A 93 17.26 3.03 -2.68
C ASP A 93 16.98 2.67 -4.16
N ASP A 94 16.34 3.59 -4.90
CA ASP A 94 15.93 3.46 -6.31
C ASP A 94 14.86 2.38 -6.61
N TYR A 95 14.28 1.75 -5.59
CA TYR A 95 13.18 0.81 -5.77
C TYR A 95 11.85 1.38 -5.24
N PRO A 96 10.75 1.20 -5.99
CA PRO A 96 9.45 1.57 -5.46
C PRO A 96 9.07 0.61 -4.35
N TYR A 97 8.50 1.15 -3.28
CA TYR A 97 8.01 0.38 -2.16
C TYR A 97 6.65 0.88 -1.67
N ILE A 98 5.86 -0.04 -1.11
CA ILE A 98 4.57 0.30 -0.50
C ILE A 98 4.83 0.92 0.86
N ILE A 99 4.65 2.24 0.99
CA ILE A 99 4.67 2.96 2.27
C ILE A 99 3.48 2.50 3.12
N SER A 100 2.29 2.50 2.53
CA SER A 100 1.06 2.10 3.19
C SER A 100 0.07 1.45 2.22
N LEU A 101 -0.72 0.51 2.75
CA LEU A 101 -1.84 -0.11 2.07
C LEU A 101 -2.97 -0.32 3.08
N VAL A 102 -3.99 0.52 3.00
CA VAL A 102 -5.09 0.57 3.97
C VAL A 102 -6.43 0.23 3.34
N THR A 103 -7.33 -0.36 4.12
CA THR A 103 -8.72 -0.61 3.73
C THR A 103 -9.59 -0.50 4.98
N LEU A 104 -10.68 0.28 4.91
CA LEU A 104 -11.66 0.37 5.99
C LEU A 104 -12.12 -1.04 6.42
N PRO A 105 -12.27 -1.31 7.73
CA PRO A 105 -12.71 -2.62 8.23
C PRO A 105 -13.99 -3.13 7.56
N SER A 106 -14.97 -2.25 7.34
CA SER A 106 -16.24 -2.55 6.66
C SER A 106 -16.10 -2.90 5.17
N CYS A 107 -14.98 -2.53 4.54
CA CYS A 107 -14.68 -2.73 3.13
C CYS A 107 -13.66 -3.84 2.86
N GLN A 108 -13.16 -4.51 3.90
CA GLN A 108 -12.21 -5.62 3.76
C GLN A 108 -12.82 -6.83 3.05
N ARG A 109 -11.94 -7.73 2.56
CA ARG A 109 -12.30 -8.97 1.84
C ARG A 109 -13.08 -8.76 0.53
N GLN A 110 -13.12 -7.54 -0.01
CA GLN A 110 -13.72 -7.21 -1.31
C GLN A 110 -12.68 -7.07 -2.45
N GLY A 111 -11.42 -7.45 -2.19
CA GLY A 111 -10.33 -7.37 -3.17
C GLY A 111 -9.79 -5.95 -3.44
N LEU A 112 -10.15 -4.94 -2.63
CA LEU A 112 -9.70 -3.56 -2.83
C LEU A 112 -8.17 -3.42 -2.75
N ALA A 113 -7.54 -3.99 -1.72
CA ALA A 113 -6.10 -4.02 -1.58
C ALA A 113 -5.41 -4.67 -2.80
N THR A 114 -5.90 -5.83 -3.24
CA THR A 114 -5.44 -6.50 -4.46
C THR A 114 -5.51 -5.58 -5.68
N LYS A 115 -6.66 -4.94 -5.90
CA LYS A 115 -6.87 -4.04 -7.04
C LYS A 115 -5.91 -2.86 -7.02
N LEU A 116 -5.74 -2.22 -5.88
CA LEU A 116 -4.81 -1.11 -5.70
C LEU A 116 -3.36 -1.53 -5.97
N THR A 117 -2.92 -2.67 -5.42
CA THR A 117 -1.56 -3.19 -5.64
C THR A 117 -1.30 -3.52 -7.11
N LEU A 118 -2.25 -4.17 -7.79
CA LEU A 118 -2.11 -4.50 -9.22
C LEU A 118 -2.06 -3.23 -10.08
N LEU A 119 -2.87 -2.23 -9.74
CA LEU A 119 -2.88 -0.97 -10.47
C LEU A 119 -1.58 -0.19 -10.28
N ALA A 120 -1.09 -0.05 -9.04
CA ALA A 120 0.21 0.56 -8.76
C ALA A 120 1.32 -0.18 -9.51
N SER A 121 1.32 -1.52 -9.46
CA SER A 121 2.27 -2.36 -10.20
C SER A 121 2.25 -2.08 -11.70
N LYS A 122 1.06 -1.86 -12.29
CA LYS A 122 0.90 -1.53 -13.71
C LYS A 122 1.60 -0.23 -14.08
N VAL A 123 1.50 0.79 -13.23
CA VAL A 123 2.14 2.09 -13.45
C VAL A 123 3.65 1.96 -13.29
N LEU A 124 4.09 1.24 -12.26
CA LEU A 124 5.51 1.10 -11.93
C LEU A 124 6.31 0.30 -12.96
N LYS A 125 5.70 -0.71 -13.60
CA LYS A 125 6.40 -1.59 -14.55
C LYS A 125 7.08 -0.86 -15.72
N GLU A 126 6.61 0.35 -16.06
CA GLU A 126 7.15 1.15 -17.15
C GLU A 126 8.57 1.66 -16.84
N LYS A 127 8.96 1.70 -15.56
CA LYS A 127 10.25 2.23 -15.09
C LYS A 127 11.01 1.30 -14.15
N TYR A 128 10.32 0.39 -13.48
CA TYR A 128 10.89 -0.43 -12.42
C TYR A 128 10.67 -1.92 -12.68
N LYS A 129 11.63 -2.74 -12.23
CA LYS A 129 11.56 -4.20 -12.35
C LYS A 129 10.87 -4.88 -11.16
N LYS A 130 10.90 -4.24 -9.99
CA LYS A 130 10.34 -4.81 -8.77
C LYS A 130 9.62 -3.76 -7.91
N LEU A 131 8.66 -4.23 -7.11
CA LEU A 131 7.98 -3.49 -6.05
C LEU A 131 8.27 -4.15 -4.70
N VAL A 132 8.65 -3.37 -3.71
CA VAL A 132 9.05 -3.83 -2.37
C VAL A 132 7.93 -3.53 -1.35
N LEU A 133 7.84 -4.33 -0.29
CA LEU A 133 7.07 -3.99 0.90
C LEU A 133 7.69 -4.61 2.16
N TYR A 134 7.29 -4.05 3.30
CA TYR A 134 7.62 -4.58 4.62
C TYR A 134 6.32 -4.88 5.37
N VAL A 135 6.16 -6.13 5.83
CA VAL A 135 4.94 -6.57 6.52
C VAL A 135 5.27 -7.12 7.89
N ASN A 136 4.44 -6.80 8.90
CA ASN A 136 4.57 -7.42 10.22
C ASN A 136 4.39 -8.94 10.08
N GLU A 137 5.31 -9.74 10.62
CA GLU A 137 5.27 -11.20 10.52
C GLU A 137 4.00 -11.81 11.15
N ASN A 138 3.37 -11.08 12.06
CA ASN A 138 2.12 -11.46 12.72
C ASN A 138 0.87 -11.09 11.88
N ASN A 139 1.01 -10.28 10.83
CA ASN A 139 -0.09 -9.93 9.92
C ASN A 139 -0.35 -11.05 8.90
N LYS A 140 -0.91 -12.17 9.37
CA LYS A 140 -1.15 -13.36 8.51
C LYS A 140 -2.07 -13.07 7.32
N ASN A 141 -3.01 -12.14 7.49
CA ASN A 141 -3.91 -11.72 6.41
C ASN A 141 -3.16 -10.98 5.29
N ALA A 142 -2.30 -10.02 5.64
CA ALA A 142 -1.48 -9.31 4.66
C ALA A 142 -0.47 -10.25 3.98
N ILE A 143 0.19 -11.13 4.73
CA ILE A 143 1.12 -12.12 4.16
C ILE A 143 0.40 -13.02 3.14
N THR A 144 -0.83 -13.46 3.45
CA THR A 144 -1.65 -14.26 2.54
C THR A 144 -2.02 -13.49 1.28
N LEU A 145 -2.38 -12.21 1.39
CA LEU A 145 -2.63 -11.32 0.26
C LEU A 145 -1.39 -11.22 -0.64
N TYR A 146 -0.24 -10.85 -0.07
CA TYR A 146 0.99 -10.62 -0.83
C TYR A 146 1.49 -11.89 -1.50
N THR A 147 1.44 -13.04 -0.81
CA THR A 147 1.79 -14.34 -1.41
C THR A 147 0.89 -14.68 -2.61
N LYS A 148 -0.43 -14.42 -2.52
CA LYS A 148 -1.35 -14.62 -3.65
C LYS A 148 -1.04 -13.71 -4.84
N LEU A 149 -0.57 -12.50 -4.56
CA LEU A 149 -0.07 -11.56 -5.56
C LEU A 149 1.33 -11.89 -6.08
N ARG A 150 1.91 -13.02 -5.66
CA ARG A 150 3.26 -13.49 -6.04
C ARG A 150 4.41 -12.63 -5.50
N PHE A 151 4.18 -11.89 -4.42
CA PHE A 151 5.31 -11.39 -3.65
C PHE A 151 6.06 -12.57 -3.01
N ILE A 152 7.39 -12.51 -3.04
CA ILE A 152 8.30 -13.50 -2.46
C ILE A 152 9.05 -12.81 -1.33
N SER A 153 9.15 -13.47 -0.16
CA SER A 153 9.98 -12.94 0.93
C SER A 153 11.46 -13.06 0.60
N GLU A 154 12.28 -12.12 1.08
CA GLU A 154 13.74 -12.15 0.90
C GLU A 154 14.36 -13.50 1.32
N GLN A 155 13.95 -14.01 2.49
CA GLN A 155 14.38 -15.33 2.99
C GLN A 155 14.04 -16.51 2.07
N LEU A 156 13.05 -16.37 1.19
CA LEU A 156 12.68 -17.37 0.18
C LEU A 156 13.35 -17.08 -1.18
N GLY A 157 13.56 -15.80 -1.53
CA GLY A 157 14.32 -15.38 -2.72
C GLY A 157 15.77 -15.86 -2.68
N ASP A 158 16.44 -15.71 -1.54
CA ASP A 158 17.80 -16.21 -1.31
C ASP A 158 17.91 -17.73 -1.47
N LYS A 159 16.83 -18.47 -1.19
CA LYS A 159 16.76 -19.93 -1.39
C LYS A 159 16.44 -20.34 -2.82
N LEU A 160 15.90 -19.44 -3.63
CA LEU A 160 15.50 -19.68 -5.01
C LEU A 160 16.49 -19.12 -6.04
N ASN A 161 17.59 -18.48 -5.60
CA ASN A 161 18.56 -17.78 -6.46
C ASN A 161 17.90 -16.82 -7.47
N LEU A 162 16.88 -16.08 -7.00
CA LEU A 162 16.16 -15.06 -7.77
C LEU A 162 16.75 -13.67 -7.55
#